data_AF-A0A382LV53-F1
#
_entry.id   AF-A0A382LV53-F1
#
_cell.length_a   1.000
_cell.length_b   1.000
_cell.length_c   1.000
_cell.angle_alpha   90.00
_cell.angle_beta   90.00
_cell.angle_gamma   90.00
#
_symmetry.space_group_name_H-M   'P 1'
#
loop_
_entity.id
_entity.type
_entity.pdbx_description
1 polymer ?
#
loop_
_entity_poly.entity_id
_entity_poly.type
_entity_poly.pdbx_seq_one_letter_code
_entity_poly.pdbx_strand_id
1 'polypeptide(L)'
;MISYYWPPSGGPGVQRILKFCKYLPDFGWEPIVLTVKHGEFPSIDESLILESESIRVYYAKAISPYNLYKLFSKSKRIQTYQLSPK
;
A
#
# COMPACT_ATOMS: atom_id res chain seq x y z
N MET A 1 -7.98 -8.01 -6.05
CA MET A 1 -7.44 -6.64 -6.20
C MET A 1 -5.92 -6.69 -6.24
N ILE A 2 -5.29 -5.90 -7.11
CA ILE A 2 -3.83 -5.74 -7.15
C ILE A 2 -3.55 -4.30 -6.74
N SER A 3 -2.74 -4.10 -5.70
CA SER A 3 -2.39 -2.76 -5.23
C SER A 3 -0.95 -2.71 -4.77
N TYR A 4 -0.26 -1.60 -5.06
CA TYR A 4 1.03 -1.30 -4.44
C TYR A 4 0.87 -0.68 -3.05
N TYR A 5 -0.20 0.11 -2.86
CA TYR A 5 -0.48 0.80 -1.60
C TYR A 5 -1.55 0.01 -0.82
N TRP A 6 -1.12 -0.61 0.28
CA TRP A 6 -1.94 -1.42 1.18
C TRP A 6 -1.55 -1.12 2.64
N PRO A 7 -2.44 -1.27 3.64
CA PRO A 7 -2.07 -1.08 5.05
C PRO A 7 -0.75 -1.79 5.40
N PRO A 8 0.14 -1.12 6.14
CA PRO A 8 -0.07 0.13 6.89
C PRO A 8 0.14 1.41 6.08
N SER A 9 0.26 1.36 4.74
CA SER A 9 0.30 2.59 3.93
C SER A 9 -0.91 3.46 4.24
N GLY A 10 -0.69 4.74 4.51
CA GLY A 10 -1.74 5.73 4.70
C GLY A 10 -2.18 6.39 3.39
N GLY A 11 -3.27 7.15 3.44
CA GLY A 11 -3.73 8.01 2.35
C GLY A 11 -5.01 7.53 1.64
N PRO A 12 -5.61 8.41 0.81
CA PRO A 12 -6.94 8.18 0.25
C PRO A 12 -7.01 6.99 -0.72
N GLY A 13 -5.91 6.68 -1.42
CA GLY A 13 -5.82 5.53 -2.32
C GLY A 13 -5.95 4.20 -1.58
N VAL A 14 -5.30 4.09 -0.42
CA VAL A 14 -5.33 2.87 0.42
C VAL A 14 -6.72 2.68 1.01
N GLN A 15 -7.30 3.75 1.57
CA GLN A 15 -8.63 3.68 2.16
C GLN A 15 -9.68 3.21 1.17
N ARG A 16 -9.64 3.68 -0.10
CA ARG A 16 -10.59 3.23 -1.12
C ARG A 16 -10.53 1.72 -1.34
N ILE A 17 -9.33 1.18 -1.55
CA ILE A 17 -9.14 -0.25 -1.83
C ILE A 17 -9.52 -1.08 -0.60
N LEU A 18 -9.15 -0.62 0.60
CA LEU A 18 -9.50 -1.26 1.87
C LEU A 18 -11.01 -1.32 2.08
N LYS A 19 -11.74 -0.21 1.86
CA LYS A 19 -13.21 -0.19 2.02
C LYS A 19 -13.90 -1.07 0.96
N PHE A 20 -13.42 -1.11 -0.28
CA PHE A 20 -13.94 -2.07 -1.26
C PHE A 20 -13.77 -3.51 -0.78
N CYS A 21 -12.58 -3.88 -0.31
CA CYS A 21 -12.35 -5.22 0.20
C CYS A 21 -13.17 -5.54 1.47
N LYS A 22 -13.46 -4.53 2.28
CA LYS A 22 -14.28 -4.66 3.49
C LYS A 22 -15.76 -4.91 3.18
N TYR A 23 -16.32 -4.22 2.19
CA TYR A 23 -17.77 -4.24 1.92
C TYR A 23 -18.19 -5.14 0.75
N LEU A 24 -17.28 -5.54 -0.15
CA LEU A 24 -17.59 -6.51 -1.21
C LEU A 24 -18.14 -7.87 -0.70
N PRO A 25 -17.70 -8.39 0.46
CA PRO A 25 -18.30 -9.58 1.07
C PRO A 25 -19.81 -9.47 1.30
N ASP A 26 -20.34 -8.27 1.58
CA ASP A 26 -21.78 -8.04 1.78
C ASP A 26 -22.59 -8.26 0.48
N PHE A 27 -21.92 -8.26 -0.67
CA PHE A 27 -22.50 -8.53 -1.99
C PHE A 27 -22.18 -9.95 -2.50
N GLY A 28 -21.66 -10.83 -1.65
CA GLY A 28 -21.32 -12.22 -2.01
C GLY A 28 -19.98 -12.37 -2.75
N TRP A 29 -19.15 -11.33 -2.78
CA TRP A 29 -17.83 -11.38 -3.39
C TRP A 29 -16.74 -11.55 -2.33
N GLU A 30 -15.86 -12.53 -2.48
CA GLU A 30 -14.70 -12.68 -1.59
C GLU A 30 -13.45 -12.03 -2.22
N PRO A 31 -13.05 -10.81 -1.80
CA PRO A 31 -11.90 -10.15 -2.36
C PRO A 31 -10.60 -10.76 -1.85
N ILE A 32 -9.69 -11.03 -2.78
CA ILE A 32 -8.30 -11.41 -2.51
C ILE A 32 -7.41 -10.27 -2.95
N VAL A 33 -6.41 -9.90 -2.14
CA VAL A 33 -5.48 -8.80 -2.42
C VAL A 33 -4.10 -9.35 -2.75
N LEU A 34 -3.47 -8.84 -3.80
CA LEU A 34 -2.05 -9.01 -4.10
C LEU A 34 -1.35 -7.67 -3.93
N THR A 35 -0.36 -7.61 -3.04
CA THR A 35 0.41 -6.40 -2.74
C THR A 35 1.90 -6.69 -2.58
N VAL A 36 2.71 -5.66 -2.38
CA VAL A 36 4.15 -5.75 -2.19
C VAL A 36 4.51 -6.01 -0.73
N LYS A 37 5.47 -6.91 -0.49
CA LYS A 37 5.93 -7.26 0.88
C LYS A 37 6.65 -6.10 1.59
N HIS A 38 7.44 -5.34 0.84
CA HIS A 38 8.26 -4.23 1.36
C HIS A 38 8.06 -2.98 0.50
N GLY A 39 6.85 -2.44 0.56
CA GLY A 39 6.50 -1.21 -0.14
C GLY A 39 7.15 0.02 0.48
N GLU A 40 7.37 1.03 -0.35
CA GLU A 40 7.85 2.34 0.07
C GLU A 40 6.64 3.27 0.21
N PHE A 41 6.20 3.51 1.45
CA PHE A 41 5.00 4.29 1.74
C PHE A 41 5.37 5.71 2.19
N PRO A 42 4.85 6.77 1.54
CA PRO A 42 5.12 8.15 1.96
C PRO A 42 4.40 8.53 3.27
N SER A 43 3.33 7.81 3.61
CA SER A 43 2.56 7.97 4.83
C SER A 43 2.24 6.58 5.39
N ILE A 44 2.28 6.44 6.71
CA ILE A 44 2.02 5.19 7.43
C ILE A 44 0.90 5.47 8.44
N ASP A 45 -0.11 4.62 8.45
CA ASP A 45 -1.23 4.63 9.39
C ASP A 45 -1.49 3.19 9.86
N GLU A 46 -0.98 2.88 11.05
CA GLU A 46 -1.09 1.54 11.65
C GLU A 46 -2.51 1.19 12.07
N SER A 47 -3.38 2.18 12.27
CA SER A 47 -4.78 1.93 12.64
C SER A 47 -5.53 1.16 11.54
N LEU A 48 -5.09 1.27 10.28
CA LEU A 48 -5.66 0.56 9.14
C LEU A 48 -5.29 -0.94 9.09
N ILE A 49 -4.30 -1.38 9.87
CA ILE A 49 -3.91 -2.80 9.91
C ILE A 49 -5.08 -3.64 10.42
N LEU A 50 -5.68 -3.23 11.54
CA LEU A 50 -6.83 -3.91 12.17
C LEU A 50 -8.00 -4.07 11.19
N GLU A 51 -8.25 -3.06 10.37
CA GLU A 51 -9.31 -3.13 9.35
C GLU A 51 -8.99 -4.10 8.21
N SER A 52 -7.72 -4.48 8.01
CA SER A 52 -7.27 -5.36 6.94
C SER A 52 -7.07 -6.81 7.34
N GLU A 53 -7.12 -7.14 8.65
CA GLU A 53 -6.82 -8.47 9.19
C GLU A 53 -7.75 -9.57 8.65
N SER A 54 -9.02 -9.24 8.42
CA SER A 54 -10.02 -10.18 7.90
C SER A 54 -9.92 -10.41 6.39
N ILE A 55 -9.06 -9.69 5.68
CA ILE A 55 -8.95 -9.73 4.22
C ILE A 55 -7.80 -10.66 3.83
N ARG A 56 -8.04 -11.52 2.83
CA ARG A 56 -7.00 -12.43 2.32
C ARG A 56 -5.98 -11.65 1.49
N VAL A 57 -4.74 -11.55 1.99
CA VAL A 57 -3.65 -10.79 1.34
C VAL A 57 -2.48 -11.69 0.99
N TYR A 58 -2.00 -11.60 -0.25
CA TYR A 58 -0.78 -12.21 -0.75
C TYR A 58 0.28 -11.13 -0.97
N TYR A 59 1.49 -11.40 -0.49
CA TYR A 59 2.62 -10.48 -0.59
C TYR A 59 3.63 -10.96 -1.62
N ALA A 60 3.77 -10.21 -2.71
CA ALA A 60 4.79 -10.41 -3.72
C ALA A 60 6.10 -9.70 -3.35
N LYS A 61 7.23 -10.29 -3.75
CA LYS A 61 8.52 -9.60 -3.76
C LYS A 61 8.54 -8.64 -4.95
N ALA A 62 8.82 -7.37 -4.70
CA ALA A 62 9.04 -6.38 -5.74
C ALA A 62 10.48 -5.87 -5.67
N ILE A 63 11.14 -5.78 -6.82
CA ILE A 63 12.46 -5.18 -6.95
C ILE A 63 12.24 -3.70 -7.25
N SER A 64 12.71 -2.82 -6.37
CA SER A 64 12.66 -1.37 -6.57
C SER A 64 14.05 -0.87 -6.97
N PRO A 65 14.25 -0.39 -8.23
CA PRO A 65 15.48 0.30 -8.61
C PRO A 65 15.76 1.52 -7.72
N TYR A 66 14.71 2.12 -7.18
CA TYR A 66 14.82 3.24 -6.26
C TYR A 66 15.39 2.83 -4.89
N ASN A 67 15.04 1.65 -4.35
CA ASN A 67 15.68 1.13 -3.13
C ASN A 67 17.19 0.94 -3.32
N LEU A 68 17.61 0.51 -4.51
CA LEU A 68 19.02 0.44 -4.87
C LEU A 68 19.65 1.84 -4.90
N TYR A 69 19.00 2.80 -5.57
CA TYR A 69 19.44 4.20 -5.60
C TYR A 69 19.54 4.83 -4.20
N LYS A 70 18.59 4.56 -3.29
CA LYS A 70 18.58 5.03 -1.90
C LYS A 70 19.70 4.41 -1.06
N LEU A 71 20.17 3.22 -1.41
CA LEU A 71 21.35 2.63 -0.77
C LEU A 71 22.63 3.39 -1.15
N PHE A 72 22.72 3.85 -2.41
CA PHE A 72 23.85 4.64 -2.92
C PHE A 72 23.73 6.14 -2.58
N SER A 73 22.52 6.66 -2.43
CA SER A 73 22.22 8.06 -2.16
C SER A 73 21.76 8.23 -0.72
N LYS A 74 22.54 8.94 0.12
CA LYS A 74 22.23 9.25 1.54
C LYS A 74 20.96 10.12 1.75
N SER A 75 20.08 10.25 0.77
CA SER A 75 18.87 11.07 0.85
C SER A 75 17.76 10.35 1.62
N LYS A 76 17.34 10.93 2.76
CA LYS A 76 16.56 10.25 3.81
C LYS A 76 15.03 10.44 3.74
N ARG A 77 14.47 11.17 2.77
CA ARG A 77 13.01 11.43 2.72
C ARG A 77 12.41 11.26 1.33
N ILE A 78 11.36 10.46 1.27
CA ILE A 78 10.38 10.49 0.17
C ILE A 78 9.66 11.84 0.32
N GLN A 79 9.88 12.77 -0.61
CA GLN A 79 9.17 14.06 -0.59
C GLN A 79 7.76 13.86 -1.17
N THR A 80 6.73 14.08 -0.35
CA THR A 80 5.31 13.95 -0.73
C THR A 80 4.90 14.88 -1.89
N TYR A 81 5.72 15.90 -2.20
CA TYR A 81 5.43 16.95 -3.19
C TYR A 81 5.70 16.55 -4.66
N GLN A 82 6.42 15.46 -4.95
CA GLN A 82 6.85 15.16 -6.33
C GLN A 82 5.75 14.59 -7.26
N LEU A 83 4.50 14.47 -6.82
CA LEU A 83 3.38 13.98 -7.65
C LEU A 83 2.45 15.08 -8.20
N SER A 84 2.71 16.35 -7.89
CA SER A 84 2.02 17.47 -8.55
C SER A 84 2.94 18.07 -9.61
N PRO A 85 2.58 18.03 -10.91
CA PRO A 85 3.30 18.81 -11.90
C PRO A 85 3.09 20.29 -11.60
N LYS A 86 4.18 21.06 -11.69
CA LYS A 86 4.12 22.53 -11.76
C LYS A 86 3.41 22.96 -13.03
#